data_AF-A0A8J2MMB2-F1
#
_entry.id   AF-A0A8J2MMB2-F1
#
_cell.length_a   1.000
_cell.length_b   1.000
_cell.length_c   1.000
_cell.angle_alpha   90.00
_cell.angle_beta   90.00
_cell.angle_gamma   90.00
#
_symmetry.space_group_name_H-M   'P 1'
#
loop_
_entity.id
_entity.type
_entity.pdbx_description
1 polymer ?
#
loop_
_entity_poly.entity_id
_entity_poly.type
_entity_poly.pdbx_seq_one_letter_code
_entity_poly.pdbx_strand_id
1 'polypeptide(L)' 'MHGREVIEQVDKGYRMPKPANQPLPDSIYRLMLQCWDACPEKRPTFEFLNHYFESFNVTSEIPYLEPPTD' A
#
# COMPACT_ATOMS: atom_id res chain seq x y z
N MET A 1 11.84 -14.63 -10.05
CA MET A 1 10.68 -15.53 -9.81
C MET A 1 9.94 -15.68 -11.12
N HIS A 2 9.65 -16.91 -11.52
CA HIS A 2 8.73 -17.15 -12.64
C HIS A 2 7.27 -17.00 -12.14
N GLY A 3 6.33 -16.61 -13.01
CA GLY A 3 4.94 -16.35 -12.61
C GLY A 3 4.29 -17.50 -11.82
N ARG A 4 4.58 -18.76 -12.20
CA ARG A 4 4.10 -19.95 -11.48
C ARG A 4 4.61 -20.04 -10.04
N GLU A 5 5.89 -19.71 -9.83
CA GLU A 5 6.51 -19.73 -8.50
C GLU A 5 5.84 -18.74 -7.55
N VAL A 6 5.44 -17.57 -8.06
CA VAL A 6 4.73 -16.55 -7.28
C VAL A 6 3.38 -17.08 -6.80
N ILE A 7 2.61 -17.74 -7.68
CA ILE A 7 1.31 -18.32 -7.33
C ILE A 7 1.48 -19.35 -6.22
N GLU A 8 2.42 -20.29 -6.38
CA GLU A 8 2.67 -21.34 -5.39
C GLU A 8 3.11 -20.80 -4.03
N GLN A 9 3.87 -19.70 -3.99
CA GLN A 9 4.28 -19.04 -2.75
C GLN A 9 3.10 -18.33 -2.08
N VAL A 10 2.29 -17.59 -2.85
CA VAL A 10 1.11 -16.88 -2.34
C VAL A 10 0.10 -17.84 -1.72
N ASP A 11 -0.11 -19.00 -2.34
CA ASP A 11 -0.99 -20.07 -1.82
C ASP A 11 -0.49 -20.67 -0.50
N LYS A 12 0.84 -20.73 -0.31
CA LYS A 12 1.47 -21.14 0.96
C LYS A 12 1.45 -20.04 2.04
N GLY A 13 0.87 -18.88 1.73
CA GLY A 13 0.77 -17.75 2.66
C GLY A 13 1.96 -16.79 2.62
N TYR A 14 2.91 -16.97 1.70
CA TYR A 14 3.99 -15.99 1.54
C TYR A 14 3.43 -14.62 1.11
N ARG A 15 3.92 -13.57 1.75
CA ARG A 15 3.74 -12.18 1.33
C ARG A 15 5.10 -11.50 1.34
N MET A 16 5.29 -10.54 0.43
CA MET A 16 6.56 -9.82 0.35
C MET A 16 6.88 -9.15 1.69
N PRO A 17 8.12 -9.28 2.21
CA PRO A 17 8.52 -8.60 3.43
C PRO A 17 8.49 -7.08 3.23
N LYS A 18 8.40 -6.36 4.35
CA LYS A 18 8.50 -4.90 4.36
C LYS A 18 9.82 -4.47 3.67
N PRO A 19 9.79 -3.51 2.73
CA PRO A 19 11.01 -2.99 2.13
C PRO A 19 11.96 -2.42 3.19
N ALA A 20 13.23 -2.84 3.18
CA ALA A 20 14.23 -2.39 4.16
C ALA A 20 14.85 -1.02 3.80
N ASN A 21 14.90 -0.69 2.51
CA ASN A 21 15.69 0.45 2.01
C ASN A 21 14.87 1.73 1.81
N GLN A 22 13.57 1.71 2.11
CA GLN A 22 12.68 2.87 1.93
C GLN A 22 11.85 3.11 3.20
N PRO A 23 11.61 4.38 3.57
CA PRO A 23 10.76 4.72 4.70
C PRO A 23 9.30 4.38 4.37
N LEU A 24 8.89 3.17 4.72
CA LEU A 24 7.49 2.76 4.68
C LEU A 24 6.96 2.70 6.12
N PRO A 25 5.90 3.45 6.47
CA PRO A 25 5.30 3.34 7.80
C PRO A 25 4.78 1.93 8.06
N ASP A 26 4.97 1.43 9.28
CA ASP A 26 4.49 0.08 9.67
C ASP A 26 2.98 -0.07 9.47
N SER A 27 2.24 1.00 9.67
CA SER A 27 0.80 1.03 9.49
C SER A 27 0.39 0.78 8.04
N ILE A 28 1.14 1.30 7.06
CA ILE A 28 0.91 1.03 5.64
C ILE A 28 1.23 -0.42 5.30
N TYR A 29 2.36 -0.94 5.78
CA TYR A 29 2.71 -2.34 5.52
C TYR A 29 1.69 -3.31 6.13
N ARG A 30 1.19 -3.02 7.34
CA ARG A 30 0.09 -3.79 7.95
C ARG A 30 -1.17 -3.73 7.11
N LEU A 31 -1.52 -2.57 6.57
CA LEU A 31 -2.67 -2.44 5.67
C LEU A 31 -2.49 -3.26 4.38
N MET A 32 -1.29 -3.28 3.80
CA MET A 32 -0.99 -4.14 2.64
C MET A 32 -1.22 -5.63 2.97
N LEU A 33 -0.80 -6.08 4.15
CA LEU A 33 -1.06 -7.45 4.61
C LEU A 33 -2.56 -7.74 4.76
N GLN A 34 -3.37 -6.77 5.23
CA GLN A 34 -4.83 -6.90 5.29
C GLN A 34 -5.45 -6.98 3.88
N CYS A 35 -4.97 -6.18 2.92
CA CYS A 35 -5.40 -6.28 1.52
C CYS A 35 -5.07 -7.64 0.90
N TRP A 36 -4.00 -8.29 1.35
CA TRP A 36 -3.58 -9.60 0.87
C TRP A 36 -4.03 -10.78 1.75
N ASP A 37 -5.08 -10.62 2.57
CA ASP A 37 -5.65 -11.71 3.34
C ASP A 37 -6.09 -12.86 2.42
N ALA A 38 -5.84 -14.10 2.86
CA ALA A 38 -6.22 -15.30 2.14
C ALA A 38 -7.74 -15.44 2.03
N CYS A 39 -8.48 -14.98 3.06
CA CYS A 39 -9.93 -14.93 3.12
C CYS A 39 -10.41 -13.62 2.48
N PRO A 40 -11.07 -13.64 1.30
CA PRO A 40 -11.52 -12.44 0.61
C PRO A 40 -12.41 -11.52 1.47
N GLU A 41 -13.22 -12.10 2.35
CA GLU A 41 -14.17 -11.41 3.22
C GLU A 41 -13.49 -10.63 4.35
N LYS A 42 -12.22 -10.94 4.65
CA LYS A 42 -11.40 -10.21 5.64
C LYS A 42 -10.66 -9.02 5.05
N ARG A 43 -10.66 -8.87 3.73
CA ARG A 43 -9.99 -7.76 3.05
C ARG A 43 -10.77 -6.46 3.29
N PRO A 44 -10.09 -5.32 3.49
CA PRO A 44 -10.76 -4.04 3.64
C PRO A 44 -11.51 -3.66 2.37
N THR A 45 -12.61 -2.91 2.52
CA THR A 45 -13.30 -2.30 1.38
C THR A 45 -12.51 -1.13 0.83
N PHE A 46 -12.74 -0.78 -0.43
CA PHE A 46 -12.16 0.44 -1.00
C PHE A 46 -12.60 1.71 -0.27
N GLU A 47 -13.83 1.75 0.27
CA GLU A 47 -14.30 2.86 1.11
C GLU A 47 -13.44 3.03 2.36
N PHE A 48 -13.13 1.94 3.07
CA PHE A 48 -12.22 1.98 4.21
C PHE A 48 -10.82 2.45 3.81
N LEU A 49 -10.30 1.95 2.69
CA LEU A 49 -8.98 2.33 2.19
C LEU A 49 -8.90 3.83 1.89
N ASN A 50 -9.90 4.38 1.19
CA ASN A 50 -9.96 5.81 0.89
C ASN A 50 -9.94 6.65 2.17
N HIS A 51 -10.84 6.34 3.11
CA HIS A 51 -10.90 7.08 4.38
C HIS A 51 -9.60 6.96 5.19
N TYR A 52 -8.99 5.78 5.22
CA TYR A 52 -7.71 5.57 5.89
C TYR A 52 -6.61 6.47 5.30
N PHE A 53 -6.54 6.57 3.97
CA PHE A 53 -5.51 7.33 3.27
C PHE A 53 -5.78 8.84 3.21
N GLU A 54 -7.00 9.32 3.41
CA GLU A 54 -7.31 10.76 3.52
C GLU A 54 -6.51 11.45 4.63
N SER A 55 -6.21 10.72 5.71
CA SER A 55 -5.41 11.21 6.84
C SER A 55 -3.89 11.12 6.61
N PHE A 56 -3.47 10.46 5.52
CA PHE A 56 -2.06 10.29 5.20
C PHE A 56 -1.52 11.56 4.56
N ASN A 57 -0.62 12.24 5.27
CA ASN A 57 0.03 13.46 4.77
C ASN A 57 1.09 13.08 3.72
N VAL A 58 0.65 12.70 2.51
CA VAL A 58 1.53 12.50 1.36
C VAL A 58 1.85 13.89 0.81
N THR A 59 2.77 14.60 1.47
CA THR A 59 3.35 15.85 0.95
C THR A 59 4.33 15.53 -0.18
N SER A 60 3.86 14.87 -1.25
CA SER A 60 4.60 14.79 -2.51
C SER A 60 4.12 15.83 -3.51
N GLU A 61 2.98 16.46 -3.27
CA GLU A 61 2.55 17.60 -4.07
C GLU A 61 3.37 18.82 -3.63
N ILE A 62 4.37 19.18 -4.45
CA ILE A 62 4.84 20.55 -4.49
C ILE A 62 3.61 21.36 -4.92
N PRO A 63 3.08 22.28 -4.10
CA PRO A 63 1.98 23.12 -4.51
C PRO A 63 2.34 23.78 -5.84
N TYR A 64 1.43 23.77 -6.80
CA TYR A 64 1.63 24.54 -8.03
C TYR A 64 1.94 25.98 -7.63
N LEU A 65 3.17 26.41 -7.85
CA LEU A 65 3.53 27.81 -7.69
C LEU A 65 2.90 28.54 -8.86
N GLU A 66 1.93 29.41 -8.59
CA GLU A 66 1.45 30.34 -9.59
C GLU A 66 2.64 31.14 -10.12
N PRO A 67 2.78 31.31 -11.45
CA PRO A 67 3.82 32.16 -12.00
C PRO A 67 3.70 33.58 -11.41
N PRO A 68 4.81 34.29 -11.18
CA PRO A 68 4.74 35.67 -10.72
C PRO A 68 3.87 36.49 -11.68
N THR A 69 2.83 37.14 -11.14
CA THR A 69 2.13 38.19 -11.86
C THR A 69 3.02 39.43 -11.86
N ASP A 70 3.42 39.88 -13.04
CA ASP A 70 4.04 41.21 -13.23
C ASP A 70 3.17 42.34 -12.65
#